data_AF-A0A524K832-F1
#
_entry.id   AF-A0A524K832-F1
#
_cell.length_a   1.000
_cell.length_b   1.000
_cell.length_c   1.000
_cell.angle_alpha   90.00
_cell.angle_beta   90.00
_cell.angle_gamma   90.00
#
_symmetry.space_group_name_H-M   'P 1'
#
loop_
_entity.id
_entity.type
_entity.pdbx_description
1 polymer ?
#
loop_
_entity_poly.entity_id
_entity_poly.type
_entity_poly.pdbx_seq_one_letter_code
_entity_poly.pdbx_strand_id
1 'polypeptide(L)' 'MNVILIKKNEYDEFEVPTTSDSEIYFTDDKQDATDTAMFFHGAEVVVLFRRGTYDKGENA' A
#
# COMPACT_ATOMS: atom_id res chain seq x y z
N MET A 1 3.35 -2.92 15.92
CA MET A 1 2.47 -2.03 15.13
C MET A 1 3.28 -1.42 14.00
N ASN A 2 3.06 -1.91 12.77
CA ASN A 2 3.80 -1.50 11.58
C ASN A 2 3.06 -0.34 10.89
N VAL A 3 3.76 0.65 10.34
CA VAL A 3 3.13 1.78 9.64
C VAL A 3 3.31 1.58 8.14
N ILE A 4 2.20 1.41 7.43
CA ILE A 4 2.18 1.20 5.99
C ILE A 4 1.69 2.46 5.31
N LEU A 5 2.52 3.00 4.42
CA LEU A 5 2.11 4.08 3.52
C LEU A 5 1.44 3.45 2.29
N ILE A 6 0.26 3.94 1.91
CA ILE A 6 -0.43 3.58 0.68
C ILE A 6 -0.54 4.84 -0.16
N LYS A 7 -0.06 4.78 -1.41
CA LYS A 7 -0.06 5.92 -2.33
C LYS A 7 -1.22 5.79 -3.32
N LYS A 8 -1.93 6.88 -3.60
CA LYS A 8 -2.97 6.94 -4.64
C LYS A 8 -2.38 7.55 -5.91
N ASN A 9 -2.34 6.75 -6.98
CA ASN A 9 -1.70 7.11 -8.24
C ASN A 9 -2.61 8.01 -9.11
N GLU A 10 -2.16 8.34 -10.31
CA GLU A 10 -2.90 9.18 -11.26
C GLU A 10 -4.11 8.48 -11.91
N TYR A 11 -4.15 7.15 -11.86
CA TYR A 11 -5.24 6.30 -12.36
C TYR A 11 -6.33 6.06 -11.31
N ASP A 12 -6.29 6.80 -10.19
CA ASP A 12 -7.18 6.65 -9.05
C ASP A 12 -7.10 5.29 -8.34
N GLU A 13 -6.00 4.54 -8.52
CA GLU A 13 -5.72 3.28 -7.82
C GLU A 13 -4.84 3.52 -6.58
N PHE A 14 -5.00 2.66 -5.58
CA PHE A 14 -4.18 2.60 -4.39
C PHE A 14 -3.05 1.58 -4.55
N GLU A 15 -1.82 2.06 -4.44
CA GLU A 15 -0.59 1.29 -4.43
C GLU A 15 -0.28 0.82 -3.01
N VAL A 16 -0.46 -0.49 -2.79
CA VAL A 16 -0.23 -1.16 -1.53
C VAL A 16 1.14 -1.85 -1.59
N PRO A 17 2.16 -1.36 -0.86
CA PRO A 17 3.42 -2.07 -0.77
C PRO A 17 3.22 -3.39 -0.02
N THR A 18 3.85 -4.44 -0.50
CA THR A 18 3.84 -5.76 0.16
C THR A 18 5.04 -5.89 1.10
N THR A 19 5.25 -7.07 1.70
CA THR A 19 6.48 -7.38 2.42
C THR A 19 7.68 -7.65 1.50
N SER A 20 7.45 -7.71 0.18
CA SER A 20 8.48 -7.87 -0.83
C SER A 20 8.87 -6.51 -1.40
N ASP A 21 10.17 -6.21 -1.37
CA ASP A 21 10.73 -4.96 -1.90
C ASP A 21 10.70 -4.86 -3.45
N SER A 22 9.74 -5.49 -4.11
CA SER A 22 9.59 -5.36 -5.55
C SER A 22 8.16 -5.51 -6.02
N GLU A 23 7.22 -5.67 -5.08
CA GLU A 23 5.84 -5.97 -5.38
C GLU A 23 4.91 -4.94 -4.75
N ILE A 24 4.11 -4.34 -5.63
CA ILE A 24 3.05 -3.41 -5.29
C ILE A 24 1.75 -4.02 -5.80
N TYR A 25 0.78 -4.08 -4.91
CA TYR A 25 -0.58 -4.48 -5.25
C TYR A 25 -1.44 -3.24 -5.50
N PHE A 26 -2.34 -3.31 -6.47
CA PHE A 26 -3.20 -2.19 -6.86
C PHE A 26 -4.64 -2.51 -6.49
N THR A 27 -5.31 -1.59 -5.80
CA THR A 27 -6.73 -1.68 -5.45
C THR A 27 -7.46 -0.40 -5.85
N ASP A 28 -8.77 -0.47 -6.03
CA ASP A 28 -9.61 0.66 -6.46
C ASP A 28 -10.23 1.43 -5.28
N ASP A 29 -10.29 0.84 -4.08
CA ASP A 29 -10.77 1.52 -2.88
C ASP A 29 -9.86 1.35 -1.63
N LYS A 30 -10.18 2.14 -0.60
CA LYS A 30 -9.40 2.21 0.66
C LYS A 30 -9.60 0.99 1.56
N GLN A 31 -10.78 0.37 1.52
CA GLN A 31 -11.07 -0.82 2.30
C GLN A 31 -10.24 -1.99 1.77
N ASP A 32 -10.28 -2.21 0.45
CA ASP A 32 -9.47 -3.23 -0.22
C ASP A 32 -7.97 -2.96 -0.04
N ALA A 33 -7.54 -1.69 -0.09
CA ALA A 33 -6.15 -1.32 0.18
C ALA A 33 -5.72 -1.68 1.62
N THR A 34 -6.63 -1.47 2.58
CA THR A 34 -6.38 -1.78 4.00
C THR A 34 -6.34 -3.28 4.24
N ASP A 35 -7.30 -4.02 3.68
CA ASP A 35 -7.37 -5.48 3.80
C ASP A 35 -6.16 -6.14 3.14
N THR A 36 -5.71 -5.60 2.00
CA THR A 36 -4.48 -6.02 1.33
C THR A 36 -3.25 -5.74 2.19
N ALA A 37 -3.15 -4.55 2.81
CA ALA A 37 -2.05 -4.24 3.71
C ALA A 37 -2.03 -5.16 4.93
N MET A 38 -3.20 -5.49 5.50
CA MET A 38 -3.33 -6.44 6.61
C MET A 38 -2.97 -7.87 6.20
N PHE A 39 -3.29 -8.27 4.96
CA PHE A 39 -2.93 -9.57 4.42
C PHE A 39 -1.41 -9.76 4.33
N PHE A 40 -0.69 -8.76 3.82
CA PHE A 40 0.76 -8.84 3.65
C PHE A 40 1.54 -8.56 4.95
N HIS A 41 1.14 -7.55 5.73
CA HIS A 41 1.91 -7.05 6.88
C HIS A 41 1.37 -7.49 8.24
N GLY A 42 0.21 -8.18 8.26
CA GLY A 42 -0.46 -8.66 9.47
C GLY A 42 -1.54 -7.71 10.03
N ALA A 43 -2.26 -8.17 11.05
CA ALA A 43 -3.45 -7.50 11.57
C ALA A 43 -3.18 -6.21 12.37
N GLU A 44 -1.93 -5.92 12.74
CA GLU A 44 -1.54 -4.74 13.53
C GLU A 44 -0.80 -3.70 12.67
N VAL A 45 -1.49 -3.17 11.66
CA VAL A 45 -0.97 -2.12 10.77
C VAL A 45 -1.67 -0.78 10.99
N VAL A 46 -0.90 0.30 10.85
CA VAL A 46 -1.42 1.66 10.68
C VAL A 46 -1.29 2.02 9.22
N VAL A 47 -2.41 2.22 8.54
CA VAL A 47 -2.42 2.62 7.13
C VAL A 47 -2.50 4.13 7.01
N LEU A 48 -1.58 4.72 6.25
CA LEU A 48 -1.58 6.14 5.90
C LEU A 48 -1.80 6.30 4.40
N PHE A 49 -2.84 7.01 4.00
CA PHE A 49 -3.10 7.31 2.59
C PHE A 49 -2.47 8.63 2.17
N ARG A 50 -1.73 8.63 1.06
CA ARG A 50 -1.21 9.85 0.41
C ARG A 50 -1.40 9.80 -1.09
N ARG A 51 -1.30 10.94 -1.78
CA ARG A 51 -1.19 10.96 -3.24
C ARG A 51 0.26 10.69 -3.66
N GLY A 52 0.45 10.00 -4.77
CA GLY A 52 1.75 9.70 -5.36
C GLY A 52 1.80 8.31 -6.00
N THR A 53 2.98 7.94 -6.49
CA THR A 53 3.32 6.58 -6.91
C THR A 53 4.66 6.20 -6.28
N TYR A 54 4.92 4.92 -6.09
CA TYR A 54 6.23 4.41 -5.70
C TYR A 54 7.15 4.34 -6.91
N ASP A 55 8.34 4.91 -6.80
CA ASP A 55 9.36 4.70 -7.82
C ASP A 55 9.85 3.25 -7.78
N LYS A 56 10.31 2.75 -8.92
CA LYS A 56 10.85 1.39 -9.01
C LYS A 56 12.04 1.23 -8.06
N GLY A 57 11.85 0.48 -6.98
CA GLY A 57 12.87 0.23 -5.94
C GLY A 57 12.70 1.06 -4.66
N GLU A 58 11.75 2.00 -4.61
CA GLU A 58 11.26 2.54 -3.35
C GLU A 58 10.28 1.53 -2.74
N ASN A 59 10.75 0.70 -1.83
CA ASN A 59 9.85 -0.02 -0.93
C ASN A 59 10.02 0.54 0.47
N ALA A 60 8.88 0.64 1.16
CA ALA A 60 8.75 1.25 2.47
C ALA A 60 9.12 0.28 3.59
#